data_AF-A0A9D2IIP1-F1
#
_entry.id   AF-A0A9D2IIP1-F1
#
_cell.length_a   1.000
_cell.length_b   1.000
_cell.length_c   1.000
_cell.angle_alpha   90.00
_cell.angle_beta   90.00
_cell.angle_gamma   90.00
#
_symmetry.space_group_name_H-M   'P 1'
#
loop_
_entity.id
_entity.type
_entity.pdbx_description
1 polymer ?
#
loop_
_entity_poly.entity_id
_entity_poly.type
_entity_poly.pdbx_seq_one_letter_code
_entity_poly.pdbx_strand_id
1 'polypeptide(L)'
;MYSVICGKRDGYVFYFELKDGAEVSGGGFTDAGELVCSPACAQKELLLRALINKCINDFVPRVTTRGVWGTDLSRFGFVREGELFVSSWDRLKLPHDCERTE
;
A
#
# COMPACT_ATOMS: atom_id res chain seq x y z
N MET A 1 -6.94 -10.92 -15.23
CA MET A 1 -5.82 -11.45 -14.41
C MET A 1 -4.90 -10.28 -14.15
N TYR A 2 -4.77 -9.86 -12.90
CA TYR A 2 -3.97 -8.68 -12.58
C TYR A 2 -2.49 -9.03 -12.57
N SER A 3 -1.69 -8.28 -13.31
CA SER A 3 -0.23 -8.32 -13.20
C SER A 3 0.24 -7.17 -12.31
N VAL A 4 1.02 -7.49 -11.28
CA VAL A 4 1.65 -6.50 -10.39
C VAL A 4 3.10 -6.34 -10.82
N ILE A 5 3.47 -5.16 -11.29
CA ILE A 5 4.83 -4.87 -11.77
C ILE A 5 5.46 -3.82 -10.85
N CYS A 6 6.59 -4.16 -10.25
CA CYS A 6 7.41 -3.20 -9.50
C CYS A 6 8.37 -2.51 -10.48
N GLY A 7 8.28 -1.18 -10.58
CA GLY A 7 9.09 -0.37 -11.50
C GLY A 7 9.71 0.84 -10.81
N LYS A 8 10.69 1.45 -11.47
CA LYS A 8 11.25 2.75 -11.08
C LYS A 8 10.37 3.87 -11.62
N ARG A 9 10.10 4.88 -10.79
CA ARG A 9 9.38 6.09 -11.18
C ARG A 9 9.94 7.27 -10.41
N ASP A 10 10.18 8.39 -11.08
CA ASP A 10 10.67 9.62 -10.45
C ASP A 10 9.74 10.08 -9.32
N GLY A 11 10.32 10.42 -8.16
CA GLY A 11 9.60 10.80 -6.95
C GLY A 11 9.12 9.63 -6.09
N TYR A 12 9.49 8.39 -6.44
CA TYR A 12 9.13 7.17 -5.72
C TYR A 12 10.35 6.31 -5.42
N VAL A 13 10.44 5.86 -4.16
CA VAL A 13 11.39 4.82 -3.74
C VAL A 13 11.05 3.50 -4.43
N PHE A 14 9.76 3.18 -4.53
CA PHE A 14 9.24 2.08 -5.34
C PHE A 14 7.81 2.38 -5.79
N TYR A 15 7.47 1.92 -6.99
CA TYR A 15 6.15 2.09 -7.58
C TYR A 15 5.64 0.74 -8.11
N PHE A 16 4.40 0.41 -7.78
CA PHE A 16 3.72 -0.77 -8.29
C PHE A 16 2.64 -0.37 -9.30
N GLU A 17 2.67 -1.01 -10.45
CA GLU A 17 1.66 -0.94 -11.48
C GLU A 17 0.78 -2.18 -11.42
N LEU A 18 -0.53 -1.97 -11.36
CA LEU A 18 -1.57 -2.96 -11.58
C LEU A 18 -2.05 -2.84 -13.02
N LYS A 19 -1.82 -3.89 -13.81
CA LYS A 19 -2.36 -4.01 -15.17
C LYS A 19 -3.52 -4.98 -15.21
N ASP A 20 -4.66 -4.53 -15.71
CA ASP A 20 -5.81 -5.38 -16.05
C ASP A 20 -6.19 -5.14 -17.51
N GLY A 21 -5.73 -6.03 -18.38
CA GLY A 21 -5.90 -5.86 -19.83
C GLY A 21 -5.28 -4.56 -20.34
N ALA A 22 -6.12 -3.61 -20.75
CA ALA A 22 -5.71 -2.31 -21.29
C ALA A 22 -5.60 -1.20 -20.23
N GLU A 23 -6.13 -1.41 -19.01
CA GLU A 23 -6.09 -0.41 -17.96
C GLU A 23 -4.85 -0.58 -17.07
N VAL A 24 -4.16 0.54 -16.84
CA VAL A 24 -3.00 0.62 -15.95
C VAL A 24 -3.33 1.59 -14.83
N SER A 25 -3.35 1.08 -13.61
CA SER A 25 -3.44 1.88 -12.40
C SER A 25 -2.29 1.50 -11.47
N GLY A 26 -2.01 2.31 -10.46
CA GLY A 26 -0.86 2.00 -9.61
C GLY A 26 -0.74 2.89 -8.39
N GLY A 27 0.32 2.66 -7.66
CA GLY A 27 0.67 3.43 -6.47
C GLY A 27 2.04 3.04 -5.97
N GLY A 28 2.59 3.87 -5.11
CA GLY A 28 3.97 3.76 -4.72
C GLY A 28 4.22 4.37 -3.36
N PHE A 29 5.44 4.14 -2.88
CA PHE A 29 5.99 4.85 -1.75
C PHE A 29 6.85 5.99 -2.27
N THR A 30 6.44 7.21 -1.96
CA THR A 30 7.14 8.43 -2.40
C THR A 30 8.44 8.63 -1.64
N ASP A 31 9.36 9.44 -2.17
CA ASP A 31 10.59 9.83 -1.45
C ASP A 31 10.29 10.60 -0.15
N ALA A 32 9.10 11.19 -0.01
CA ALA A 32 8.63 11.83 1.21
C ALA A 32 8.16 10.84 2.29
N GLY A 33 8.15 9.55 1.99
CA GLY A 33 7.71 8.51 2.93
C GLY A 33 6.19 8.34 3.02
N GLU A 34 5.46 8.67 1.95
CA GLU A 34 4.01 8.53 1.86
C GLU A 34 3.62 7.44 0.84
N LEU A 35 2.77 6.50 1.25
CA LEU A 35 2.09 5.58 0.35
C LEU A 35 0.93 6.30 -0.32
N VAL A 36 0.94 6.28 -1.65
CA VAL A 36 -0.08 6.89 -2.48
C VAL A 36 -0.61 5.88 -3.50
N CYS A 37 -1.86 6.04 -3.89
CA CYS A 37 -2.46 5.30 -5.00
C CYS A 37 -3.14 6.24 -5.97
N SER A 38 -3.14 5.87 -7.25
CA SER A 38 -3.94 6.55 -8.26
C SER A 38 -5.44 6.45 -7.91
N PRO A 39 -6.22 7.53 -8.05
CA PRO A 39 -7.65 7.52 -7.73
C PRO A 39 -8.43 6.54 -8.61
N ALA A 40 -7.97 6.27 -9.82
CA ALA A 40 -8.52 5.29 -10.75
C ALA A 40 -8.16 3.83 -10.42
N CYS A 41 -7.42 3.57 -9.33
CA CYS A 41 -7.07 2.20 -8.94
C CYS A 41 -8.32 1.44 -8.46
N ALA A 42 -8.75 0.45 -9.25
CA ALA A 42 -9.89 -0.41 -8.91
C ALA A 42 -9.57 -1.36 -7.74
N GLN A 43 -8.30 -1.82 -7.64
CA GLN A 43 -7.85 -2.83 -6.67
C GLN A 43 -6.94 -2.21 -5.58
N LYS A 44 -7.46 -1.21 -4.86
CA LYS A 44 -6.68 -0.46 -3.85
C LYS A 44 -6.14 -1.33 -2.73
N GLU A 45 -6.92 -2.29 -2.24
CA GLU A 45 -6.49 -3.18 -1.16
C GLU A 45 -5.36 -4.12 -1.59
N LEU A 46 -5.44 -4.69 -2.80
CA LEU A 46 -4.38 -5.52 -3.36
C LEU A 46 -3.08 -4.73 -3.50
N LEU A 47 -3.16 -3.51 -4.02
CA LEU A 47 -2.03 -2.60 -4.14
C LEU A 47 -1.44 -2.25 -2.76
N LEU A 48 -2.30 -1.92 -1.79
CA LEU A 48 -1.89 -1.62 -0.42
C LEU A 48 -1.13 -2.79 0.21
N ARG A 49 -1.62 -4.02 0.04
CA ARG A 49 -0.94 -5.23 0.53
C ARG A 49 0.43 -5.40 -0.11
N ALA A 50 0.56 -5.19 -1.42
CA ALA A 50 1.86 -5.26 -2.10
C ALA A 50 2.84 -4.20 -1.58
N LEU A 51 2.36 -2.96 -1.40
CA LEU A 51 3.15 -1.85 -0.87
C LEU A 51 3.62 -2.11 0.56
N ILE A 52 2.71 -2.53 1.45
CA ILE A 52 3.03 -2.85 2.85
C ILE A 52 4.01 -4.01 2.93
N ASN A 53 3.80 -5.06 2.14
CA ASN A 53 4.73 -6.19 2.09
C ASN A 53 6.13 -5.70 1.71
N LYS A 54 6.24 -4.78 0.74
CA LYS A 54 7.52 -4.18 0.37
C LYS A 54 8.12 -3.34 1.50
N CYS A 55 7.33 -2.52 2.19
CA CYS A 55 7.78 -1.74 3.35
C CYS A 55 8.32 -2.62 4.49
N ILE A 56 7.68 -3.77 4.76
CA ILE A 56 8.12 -4.72 5.77
C ILE A 56 9.47 -5.34 5.36
N ASN A 57 9.58 -5.81 4.11
CA ASN A 57 10.81 -6.46 3.62
C ASN A 57 11.99 -5.50 3.51
N ASP A 58 11.74 -4.22 3.19
CA ASP A 58 12.78 -3.20 3.11
C ASP A 58 13.04 -2.49 4.46
N PHE A 59 12.42 -2.97 5.55
CA PHE A 59 12.57 -2.43 6.92
C PHE A 59 12.34 -0.93 7.01
N VAL A 60 11.31 -0.42 6.32
CA VAL A 60 11.03 1.03 6.26
C VAL A 60 10.64 1.57 7.64
N PRO A 61 11.42 2.49 8.24
CA PRO A 61 11.25 2.91 9.64
C PRO A 61 9.99 3.73 9.86
N ARG A 62 9.53 4.45 8.84
CA ARG A 62 8.33 5.29 8.91
C ARG A 62 7.59 5.26 7.59
N VAL A 63 6.32 4.91 7.66
CA VAL A 63 5.41 4.81 6.52
C VAL A 63 4.19 5.65 6.85
N THR A 64 3.86 6.61 5.99
CA THR A 64 2.67 7.44 6.14
C THR A 64 1.71 7.19 4.98
N THR A 65 0.41 7.42 5.18
CA THR A 65 -0.57 7.36 4.08
C THR A 65 -1.85 8.12 4.44
N ARG A 66 -2.66 8.44 3.43
CA ARG A 66 -4.00 9.02 3.62
C ARG A 66 -5.06 7.92 3.69
N GLY A 67 -6.21 8.24 4.26
CA GLY A 67 -7.39 7.35 4.33
C GLY A 67 -8.12 7.14 3.00
N VAL A 68 -7.43 7.02 1.86
CA VAL A 68 -8.01 6.95 0.50
C VAL A 68 -8.22 5.54 -0.03
N TRP A 69 -7.88 4.53 0.79
CA TRP A 69 -7.81 3.12 0.39
C TRP A 69 -9.15 2.39 0.39
N GLY A 70 -10.18 2.94 1.06
CA GLY A 70 -11.50 2.31 1.15
C GLY A 70 -11.54 1.05 2.03
N THR A 71 -10.50 0.82 2.83
CA THR A 71 -10.39 -0.29 3.79
C THR A 71 -9.89 0.25 5.13
N ASP A 72 -10.06 -0.53 6.19
CA ASP A 72 -9.60 -0.15 7.52
C ASP A 72 -8.07 -0.29 7.63
N LEU A 73 -7.37 0.85 7.76
CA LEU A 73 -5.92 0.89 7.84
C LEU A 73 -5.37 0.37 9.18
N SER A 74 -6.18 0.32 10.24
CA SER A 74 -5.73 -0.21 11.53
C SER A 74 -5.48 -1.73 11.49
N ARG A 75 -6.20 -2.46 10.62
CA ARG A 75 -5.95 -3.88 10.31
C ARG A 75 -4.51 -4.12 9.83
N PHE A 76 -3.93 -3.13 9.16
CA PHE A 76 -2.57 -3.16 8.62
C PHE A 76 -1.51 -2.64 9.59
N GLY A 77 -1.90 -2.23 10.80
CA GLY A 77 -0.98 -1.69 11.81
C GLY A 77 -0.72 -0.18 11.70
N PHE A 78 -1.54 0.56 10.96
CA PHE A 78 -1.49 2.01 10.97
C PHE A 78 -2.25 2.62 12.14
N VAL A 79 -1.73 3.72 12.66
CA VAL A 79 -2.39 4.56 13.66
C VAL A 79 -2.68 5.91 13.03
N ARG A 80 -3.86 6.47 13.30
CA ARG A 80 -4.22 7.79 12.81
C ARG A 80 -3.50 8.87 13.61
N GLU A 81 -2.73 9.71 12.94
CA GLU A 81 -2.08 10.91 13.46
C GLU A 81 -2.55 12.14 12.66
N GLY A 82 -3.62 12.78 13.15
CA GLY A 82 -4.26 13.91 12.47
C GLY A 82 -4.94 13.50 11.16
N GLU A 83 -4.45 14.06 10.05
CA GLU A 83 -4.96 13.80 8.69
C GLU A 83 -4.31 12.58 8.02
N LEU A 84 -3.22 12.07 8.60
CA LEU A 84 -2.46 10.95 8.07
C LEU A 84 -2.57 9.72 8.96
N PHE A 85 -2.29 8.58 8.36
CA PHE A 85 -2.10 7.30 9.03
C PHE A 85 -0.63 6.97 8.99
N VAL A 86 -0.07 6.58 10.13
CA VAL A 86 1.36 6.36 10.31
C VAL A 86 1.61 4.95 10.84
N SER A 87 2.65 4.31 10.33
CA SER A 87 3.15 3.02 10.81
C SER A 87 4.66 2.91 10.58
N SER A 88 5.23 1.78 10.97
CA SER A 88 6.63 1.41 10.86
C SER A 88 6.73 -0.07 10.52
N TRP A 89 7.86 -0.51 9.96
CA TRP A 89 8.05 -1.92 9.55
C TRP A 89 7.77 -2.93 10.68
N ASP A 90 8.03 -2.57 11.94
CA ASP A 90 7.80 -3.45 13.11
C ASP A 90 6.32 -3.57 13.50
N ARG A 91 5.49 -2.60 13.09
CA ARG A 91 4.05 -2.55 13.40
C ARG A 91 3.19 -2.98 12.22
N LEU A 92 3.70 -2.78 11.01
CA LEU A 92 3.01 -3.17 9.78
C LEU A 92 2.75 -4.66 9.77
N LYS A 93 1.54 -5.03 9.36
CA LYS A 93 1.13 -6.42 9.21
C LYS A 93 0.22 -6.58 8.01
N LEU A 94 0.32 -7.74 7.39
CA LEU A 94 -0.61 -8.16 6.36
C LEU A 94 -1.70 -8.99 7.04
N PRO A 95 -2.91 -8.44 7.26
CA PRO A 95 -4.01 -9.26 7.72
C PRO A 95 -4.20 -10.39 6.72
N HIS A 96 -3.96 -11.62 7.17
CA HIS A 96 -4.43 -12.78 6.45
C HIS A 96 -5.94 -12.79 6.66
N ASP A 97 -6.69 -12.58 5.58
CA ASP A 97 -8.12 -12.86 5.54
C ASP A 97 -8.29 -14.38 5.63
N CYS A 98 -8.07 -14.90 6.83
CA CYS A 98 -8.46 -16.23 7.25
C CYS A 98 -9.47 -16.02 8.37
N GLU A 99 -10.59 -15.40 8.03
CA GLU A 99 -11.82 -15.72 8.74
C GLU A 99 -12.13 -17.19 8.42
N ARG A 100 -11.68 -18.09 9.30
CA ARG A 100 -12.35 -19.37 9.49
C ARG A 100 -13.79 -19.01 9.82
N THR A 101 -14.65 -19.14 8.83
CA THR A 101 -16.09 -19.24 9.02
C THR A 101 -16.29 -20.57 9.76
N GLU A 102 -16.66 -20.50 11.03
CA GLU A 102 -17.27 -21.62 11.76
C GLU A 102 -18.76 -21.70 11.42
#